data_AF-A0A5E4KVL8-F1
#
_entry.id   AF-A0A5E4KVL8-F1
#
_cell.length_a   1.000
_cell.length_b   1.000
_cell.length_c   1.000
_cell.angle_alpha   90.00
_cell.angle_beta   90.00
_cell.angle_gamma   90.00
#
_symmetry.space_group_name_H-M   'P 1'
#
loop_
_entity.id
_entity.type
_entity.pdbx_description
1 polymer ?
#
loop_
_entity_poly.entity_id
_entity_poly.type
_entity_poly.pdbx_seq_one_letter_code
_entity_poly.pdbx_strand_id
1 'polypeptide(L)'
;MKKTTLYLVGTFHSSKKSKDVLKNIFTRHIFDAILTEGIDDKSCSFRKEPIIVCIILTWFWFLNRLGSEFTLINTIANRHNIPVINMDKSLNEIIDYFHKPYNNTIYLVFLLLFFKGSQNLIDLILLFILVIVIYLCYFLLRVQKFRDEFFHEKIKETKNGGLYNNILIICGKDHIEPIKRKFDVIDLNNEF
;
A
#
# COMPACT_ATOMS: atom_id res chain seq x y z
N MET A 1 -13.70 -29.17 8.28
CA MET A 1 -13.66 -27.69 8.26
C MET A 1 -14.08 -27.23 6.87
N LYS A 2 -14.95 -26.22 6.74
CA LYS A 2 -15.24 -25.62 5.43
C LYS A 2 -13.95 -25.00 4.88
N LYS A 3 -13.67 -25.21 3.58
CA LYS A 3 -12.47 -24.65 2.93
C LYS A 3 -12.66 -23.14 2.80
N THR A 4 -11.76 -22.35 3.39
CA THR A 4 -11.73 -20.89 3.18
C THR A 4 -11.29 -20.58 1.75
N THR A 5 -12.12 -19.82 1.04
CA THR A 5 -11.90 -19.32 -0.31
C THR A 5 -11.40 -17.88 -0.24
N LEU A 6 -10.31 -17.61 -0.94
CA LEU A 6 -9.73 -16.28 -1.07
C LEU A 6 -10.09 -15.71 -2.44
N TYR A 7 -10.65 -14.51 -2.46
CA TYR A 7 -10.91 -13.74 -3.66
C TYR A 7 -9.94 -12.57 -3.69
N LEU A 8 -9.40 -12.22 -4.86
CA LEU A 8 -8.41 -11.17 -5.00
C LEU A 8 -8.84 -10.15 -6.04
N VAL A 9 -8.79 -8.87 -5.68
CA VAL A 9 -9.01 -7.74 -6.58
C VAL A 9 -7.90 -6.71 -6.41
N GLY A 10 -7.37 -6.27 -7.55
CA GLY A 10 -6.31 -5.28 -7.64
C GLY A 10 -6.86 -3.91 -8.04
N THR A 11 -6.58 -2.90 -7.25
CA THR A 11 -7.14 -1.57 -7.43
C THR A 11 -6.09 -0.51 -7.73
N PHE A 12 -6.56 0.61 -8.29
CA PHE A 12 -5.86 1.88 -8.23
C PHE A 12 -6.68 2.77 -7.31
N HIS A 13 -6.19 3.05 -6.10
CA HIS A 13 -6.97 3.60 -4.99
C HIS A 13 -7.78 4.89 -5.30
N SER A 14 -7.36 5.67 -6.30
CA SER A 14 -8.02 6.91 -6.74
C SER A 14 -8.89 6.76 -8.00
N SER A 15 -8.87 5.60 -8.66
CA SER A 15 -9.54 5.39 -9.94
C SER A 15 -11.04 5.14 -9.78
N LYS A 16 -11.85 5.89 -10.54
CA LYS A 16 -13.30 5.63 -10.66
C LYS A 16 -13.57 4.20 -11.16
N LYS A 17 -12.75 3.71 -12.11
CA LYS A 17 -12.88 2.34 -12.64
C LYS A 17 -12.76 1.29 -11.54
N SER A 18 -11.78 1.44 -10.63
CA SER A 18 -11.62 0.50 -9.50
C SER A 18 -12.82 0.52 -8.56
N LYS A 19 -13.41 1.70 -8.28
CA LYS A 19 -14.64 1.80 -7.48
C LYS A 19 -15.82 1.10 -8.14
N ASP A 20 -15.97 1.23 -9.45
CA ASP A 20 -17.08 0.60 -10.18
C ASP A 20 -16.92 -0.93 -10.24
N VAL A 21 -15.70 -1.44 -10.42
CA VAL A 21 -15.39 -2.88 -10.30
C VAL A 21 -15.74 -3.40 -8.90
N LEU A 22 -15.31 -2.71 -7.83
CA LEU A 22 -15.62 -3.11 -6.46
C LEU A 22 -17.13 -3.17 -6.22
N LYS A 23 -17.91 -2.19 -6.69
CA LYS A 23 -19.39 -2.23 -6.58
C LYS A 23 -19.97 -3.48 -7.23
N ASN A 24 -19.51 -3.84 -8.42
CA ASN A 24 -19.98 -5.03 -9.13
C ASN A 24 -19.61 -6.33 -8.41
N ILE A 25 -18.43 -6.39 -7.81
CA ILE A 25 -18.01 -7.54 -6.99
C ILE A 25 -18.93 -7.68 -5.77
N PHE A 26 -19.18 -6.60 -5.05
CA PHE A 26 -20.03 -6.62 -3.85
C PHE A 26 -21.52 -6.90 -4.15
N THR A 27 -22.01 -6.69 -5.37
CA THR A 27 -23.37 -7.09 -5.75
C THR A 27 -23.51 -8.56 -6.12
N ARG A 28 -22.41 -9.20 -6.58
CA ARG A 28 -22.43 -10.58 -7.07
C ARG A 28 -21.94 -11.62 -6.07
N HIS A 29 -21.18 -11.20 -5.07
CA HIS A 29 -20.55 -12.10 -4.12
C HIS A 29 -20.89 -11.71 -2.68
N ILE A 30 -20.95 -12.73 -1.82
CA ILE A 30 -21.13 -12.57 -0.37
C ILE A 30 -19.79 -12.91 0.29
N PHE A 31 -19.24 -11.94 1.03
CA PHE A 31 -17.97 -12.08 1.74
C PHE A 31 -18.21 -12.05 3.25
N ASP A 32 -17.46 -12.88 3.97
CA ASP A 32 -17.49 -12.96 5.43
C ASP A 32 -16.46 -12.01 6.06
N ALA A 33 -15.42 -11.63 5.31
CA ALA A 33 -14.41 -10.66 5.73
C ALA A 33 -13.77 -9.98 4.51
N ILE A 34 -13.29 -8.75 4.71
CA ILE A 34 -12.51 -8.00 3.73
C ILE A 34 -11.14 -7.73 4.32
N LEU A 35 -10.10 -8.17 3.63
CA LEU A 35 -8.73 -7.80 3.87
C LEU A 35 -8.37 -6.65 2.93
N THR A 36 -7.97 -5.50 3.47
CA THR A 36 -7.60 -4.32 2.66
C THR A 36 -6.19 -3.87 2.96
N GLU A 37 -5.44 -3.52 1.92
CA GLU A 37 -4.23 -2.70 2.05
C GLU A 37 -4.64 -1.31 2.52
N GLY A 38 -3.97 -0.69 3.50
CA GLY A 38 -4.13 0.73 3.82
C GLY A 38 -3.53 1.10 5.18
N ILE A 39 -2.81 2.22 5.27
CA ILE A 39 -2.26 2.66 6.56
C ILE A 39 -3.35 3.33 7.40
N ASP A 40 -3.80 2.64 8.45
CA ASP A 40 -4.78 3.17 9.42
C ASP A 40 -4.15 4.22 10.33
N ASP A 41 -2.99 3.90 10.93
CA ASP A 41 -2.24 4.84 11.77
C ASP A 41 -1.21 5.62 10.94
N LYS A 42 -1.61 6.86 10.61
CA LYS A 42 -0.80 7.82 9.85
C LYS A 42 0.11 8.67 10.75
N SER A 43 0.11 8.43 12.06
CA SER A 43 1.03 9.11 12.95
C SER A 43 2.47 8.70 12.61
N CYS A 44 3.36 9.68 12.48
CA CYS A 44 4.76 9.42 12.23
C CYS A 44 5.66 10.49 12.86
N SER A 45 6.78 10.06 13.43
CA SER A 45 7.81 11.01 13.87
C SER A 45 8.57 11.57 12.66
N PHE A 46 8.63 12.90 12.54
CA PHE A 46 9.49 13.57 11.55
C PHE A 46 10.98 13.46 11.86
N ARG A 47 11.37 12.87 13.00
CA ARG A 47 12.79 12.69 13.35
C ARG A 47 13.49 11.69 12.45
N LYS A 48 12.74 10.75 11.86
CA LYS A 48 13.26 9.72 10.96
C LYS A 48 12.75 10.02 9.55
N GLU A 49 13.68 10.12 8.60
CA GLU A 49 13.36 10.23 7.17
C GLU A 49 12.40 11.40 6.82
N PRO A 50 12.64 12.63 7.29
CA PRO A 50 11.68 13.74 7.20
C PRO A 50 11.20 14.03 5.77
N ILE A 51 12.08 13.90 4.78
CA ILE A 51 11.73 14.11 3.37
C ILE A 51 10.71 13.08 2.89
N ILE A 52 10.95 11.80 3.19
CA ILE A 52 10.04 10.70 2.84
C ILE A 52 8.71 10.84 3.57
N VAL A 53 8.76 11.14 4.87
CA VAL A 53 7.54 11.38 5.68
C VAL A 53 6.70 12.52 5.08
N CYS A 54 7.32 13.64 4.70
CA CYS A 54 6.63 14.75 4.03
C CYS A 54 5.95 14.32 2.72
N ILE A 55 6.65 13.56 1.87
CA ILE A 55 6.09 13.07 0.60
C ILE A 55 4.90 12.16 0.86
N ILE A 56 5.01 11.21 1.79
CA ILE A 56 3.95 10.24 2.11
C ILE A 56 2.72 10.94 2.69
N LEU A 57 2.90 11.86 3.64
CA LEU A 57 1.78 12.61 4.22
C LEU A 57 1.08 13.50 3.18
N THR A 58 1.84 14.09 2.25
CA THR A 58 1.28 14.83 1.11
C THR A 58 0.45 13.92 0.20
N TRP A 59 0.93 12.72 -0.07
CA TRP A 59 0.19 11.71 -0.83
C TRP A 59 -1.11 11.29 -0.11
N PHE A 60 -1.06 11.02 1.20
CA PHE A 60 -2.26 10.69 1.97
C PHE A 60 -3.29 11.82 2.00
N TRP A 61 -2.83 13.07 2.08
CA TRP A 61 -3.71 14.23 1.97
C TRP A 61 -4.43 14.26 0.62
N PHE A 62 -3.71 14.00 -0.47
CA PHE A 62 -4.30 13.94 -1.81
C PHE A 62 -5.32 12.80 -1.95
N LEU A 63 -4.99 11.59 -1.46
CA LEU A 63 -5.90 10.45 -1.46
C LEU A 63 -7.18 10.71 -0.67
N ASN A 64 -7.07 11.34 0.50
CA ASN A 64 -8.22 11.71 1.32
C ASN A 64 -9.14 12.70 0.57
N ARG A 65 -8.56 13.67 -0.15
CA ARG A 65 -9.33 14.71 -0.86
C ARG A 65 -10.05 14.19 -2.10
N LEU A 66 -9.46 13.24 -2.83
CA LEU A 66 -10.08 12.67 -4.03
C LEU A 66 -11.19 11.64 -3.72
N GLY A 67 -11.35 11.25 -2.46
CA GLY A 67 -12.21 10.17 -2.04
C GLY A 67 -11.64 8.83 -2.49
N SER A 68 -11.19 8.02 -1.55
CA SER A 68 -10.56 6.74 -1.87
C SER A 68 -11.59 5.61 -1.96
N GLU A 69 -11.19 4.50 -2.56
CA GLU A 69 -11.94 3.25 -2.48
C GLU A 69 -12.20 2.78 -1.03
N PHE A 70 -11.39 3.20 -0.05
CA PHE A 70 -11.60 2.91 1.36
C PHE A 70 -12.96 3.38 1.86
N THR A 71 -13.41 4.57 1.44
CA THR A 71 -14.73 5.07 1.84
C THR A 71 -15.84 4.16 1.30
N LEU A 72 -15.70 3.69 0.06
CA LEU A 72 -16.64 2.75 -0.54
C LEU A 72 -16.64 1.41 0.22
N ILE A 73 -15.45 0.85 0.46
CA ILE A 73 -15.27 -0.41 1.19
C ILE A 73 -15.89 -0.32 2.57
N ASN A 74 -15.56 0.71 3.36
CA ASN A 74 -16.10 0.90 4.71
C ASN A 74 -17.62 1.09 4.69
N THR A 75 -18.16 1.80 3.70
CA THR A 75 -19.62 2.00 3.59
C THR A 75 -20.35 0.67 3.32
N ILE A 76 -19.83 -0.14 2.40
CA ILE A 76 -20.41 -1.44 2.06
C ILE A 76 -20.23 -2.41 3.23
N ALA A 77 -19.03 -2.49 3.79
CA ALA A 77 -18.71 -3.36 4.91
C ALA A 77 -19.61 -3.09 6.12
N ASN A 78 -19.80 -1.82 6.50
CA ASN A 78 -20.70 -1.43 7.57
C ASN A 78 -22.16 -1.80 7.28
N ARG A 79 -22.63 -1.60 6.03
CA ARG A 79 -24.01 -1.96 5.66
C ARG A 79 -24.28 -3.45 5.77
N HIS A 80 -23.28 -4.28 5.46
CA HIS A 80 -23.42 -5.73 5.42
C HIS A 80 -22.85 -6.42 6.68
N ASN A 81 -22.42 -5.66 7.69
CA ASN A 81 -21.73 -6.15 8.90
C ASN A 81 -20.53 -7.05 8.58
N ILE A 82 -19.77 -6.71 7.55
CA ILE A 82 -18.57 -7.44 7.14
C ILE A 82 -17.36 -6.81 7.85
N PRO A 83 -16.55 -7.57 8.60
CA PRO A 83 -15.33 -7.06 9.20
C PRO A 83 -14.31 -6.65 8.12
N VAL A 84 -13.76 -5.44 8.25
CA VAL A 84 -12.63 -4.95 7.47
C VAL A 84 -11.37 -5.12 8.31
N ILE A 85 -10.43 -5.91 7.80
CA ILE A 85 -9.17 -6.22 8.46
C ILE A 85 -8.06 -5.56 7.64
N ASN A 86 -7.28 -4.70 8.30
CA ASN A 86 -6.12 -4.08 7.68
C ASN A 86 -4.99 -5.10 7.52
N MET A 87 -4.43 -5.17 6.31
CA MET A 87 -3.28 -5.98 5.98
C MET A 87 -1.95 -5.24 6.09
N ASP A 88 -1.96 -3.92 6.30
CA ASP A 88 -0.77 -3.09 6.24
C ASP A 88 -0.20 -2.74 7.62
N LYS A 89 1.06 -2.28 7.60
CA LYS A 89 1.76 -1.77 8.78
C LYS A 89 1.44 -0.30 9.00
N SER A 90 1.63 0.16 10.24
CA SER A 90 1.56 1.59 10.54
C SER A 90 2.64 2.37 9.79
N LEU A 91 2.43 3.68 9.57
CA LEU A 91 3.42 4.52 8.92
C LEU A 91 4.74 4.54 9.71
N ASN A 92 4.66 4.59 11.04
CA ASN A 92 5.82 4.50 11.93
C ASN A 92 6.62 3.21 11.71
N GLU A 93 5.98 2.04 11.63
CA GLU A 93 6.69 0.77 11.42
C GLU A 93 7.37 0.71 10.05
N ILE A 94 6.72 1.25 9.02
CA ILE A 94 7.30 1.33 7.67
C ILE A 94 8.52 2.25 7.65
N ILE A 95 8.42 3.42 8.28
CA ILE A 95 9.52 4.37 8.39
C ILE A 95 10.64 3.80 9.25
N ASP A 96 10.33 3.10 10.34
CA ASP A 96 11.32 2.46 11.20
C ASP A 96 12.05 1.32 10.50
N TYR A 97 11.34 0.51 9.70
CA TYR A 97 11.95 -0.53 8.89
C TYR A 97 12.93 0.06 7.86
N PHE A 98 12.55 1.18 7.23
CA PHE A 98 13.39 1.86 6.27
C PHE A 98 14.52 2.66 6.93
N HIS A 99 14.32 3.24 8.11
CA HIS A 99 15.28 4.12 8.74
C HIS A 99 16.51 3.33 9.24
N LYS A 100 17.59 3.41 8.47
CA LYS A 100 18.87 2.77 8.77
C LYS A 100 20.01 3.75 8.57
N PRO A 101 21.10 3.69 9.37
CA PRO A 101 22.21 4.66 9.27
C PRO A 101 22.77 4.82 7.86
N TYR A 102 22.81 3.72 7.10
CA TYR A 102 23.30 3.73 5.72
C TYR A 102 22.34 4.37 4.72
N ASN A 103 21.04 4.48 4.99
CA ASN A 103 20.07 5.10 4.08
C ASN A 103 20.22 6.63 4.03
N ASN A 104 20.44 7.25 5.18
CA ASN A 104 20.85 8.65 5.25
C ASN A 104 22.20 8.88 4.56
N THR A 105 23.12 7.91 4.66
CA THR A 105 24.42 7.97 3.96
C THR A 105 24.22 7.91 2.45
N ILE A 106 23.35 7.04 1.94
CA ILE A 106 22.99 6.95 0.53
C ILE A 106 22.41 8.28 0.04
N TYR A 107 21.48 8.89 0.79
CA TYR A 107 20.92 10.19 0.46
C TYR A 107 21.98 11.30 0.37
N LEU A 108 22.91 11.35 1.35
CA LEU A 108 24.01 12.32 1.37
C LEU A 108 25.01 12.09 0.24
N VAL A 109 25.35 10.84 -0.09
CA VAL A 109 26.22 10.51 -1.23
C VAL A 109 25.60 10.96 -2.53
N PHE A 110 24.29 10.72 -2.73
CA PHE A 110 23.59 11.24 -3.90
C PHE A 110 23.69 12.76 -3.97
N LEU A 111 23.34 13.49 -2.89
CA LEU A 111 23.49 14.95 -2.87
C LEU A 111 24.91 15.39 -3.27
N LEU A 112 25.95 14.86 -2.62
CA LEU A 112 27.34 15.28 -2.86
C LEU A 112 27.83 15.00 -4.29
N LEU A 113 27.41 13.89 -4.90
CA LEU A 113 27.79 13.55 -6.28
C LEU A 113 27.19 14.53 -7.30
N PHE A 114 25.99 15.05 -7.04
CA PHE A 114 25.30 15.95 -7.96
C PHE A 114 25.66 17.42 -7.76
N PHE A 115 25.99 17.87 -6.55
CA PHE A 115 26.46 19.24 -6.30
C PHE A 115 27.76 19.58 -7.04
N LYS A 116 28.59 18.59 -7.40
CA LYS A 116 29.80 18.82 -8.21
C LYS A 116 29.53 19.07 -9.70
N GLY A 117 28.32 18.78 -10.19
CA GLY A 117 27.97 18.88 -11.61
C GLY A 117 27.17 20.14 -12.00
N SER A 118 26.66 20.92 -11.05
CA SER A 118 25.79 22.07 -11.35
C SER A 118 26.58 23.36 -11.59
N GLN A 119 26.32 24.05 -12.70
CA GLN A 119 26.95 25.35 -13.01
C GLN A 119 26.02 26.54 -12.73
N ASN A 120 24.71 26.30 -12.61
CA ASN A 120 23.71 27.34 -12.31
C ASN A 120 22.61 26.84 -11.35
N LEU A 121 21.76 27.77 -10.87
CA LEU A 121 20.71 27.48 -9.90
C LEU A 121 19.62 26.53 -10.43
N ILE A 122 19.30 26.58 -11.73
CA ILE A 122 18.29 25.71 -12.35
C ILE A 122 18.76 24.26 -12.35
N ASP A 123 20.00 24.03 -12.77
CA ASP A 123 20.63 22.70 -12.75
C ASP A 123 20.65 22.14 -11.34
N LEU A 124 20.93 22.99 -10.34
CA LEU A 124 20.94 22.58 -8.94
C LEU A 124 19.55 22.14 -8.46
N ILE A 125 18.49 22.87 -8.82
CA ILE A 125 17.11 22.52 -8.48
C ILE A 125 16.71 21.19 -9.14
N LEU A 126 17.01 21.03 -10.44
CA LEU A 126 16.69 19.80 -11.18
C LEU A 126 17.42 18.59 -10.60
N LEU A 127 18.70 18.75 -10.25
CA LEU A 127 19.50 17.72 -9.61
C LEU A 127 18.97 17.35 -8.22
N PHE A 128 18.56 18.33 -7.42
CA PHE A 128 17.94 18.09 -6.12
C PHE A 128 16.64 17.29 -6.25
N ILE A 129 15.78 17.63 -7.22
CA ILE A 129 14.55 16.88 -7.52
C ILE A 129 14.90 15.44 -7.93
N LEU A 130 15.91 15.25 -8.78
CA LEU A 130 16.35 13.93 -9.21
C LEU A 130 16.80 13.06 -8.02
N VAL A 131 17.57 13.63 -7.08
CA VAL A 131 17.98 12.91 -5.86
C VAL A 131 16.78 12.47 -5.04
N ILE A 132 15.78 13.35 -4.87
CA ILE A 132 14.56 12.99 -4.15
C ILE A 132 13.82 11.86 -4.86
N VAL A 133 13.70 11.91 -6.18
CA VAL A 133 13.02 10.87 -6.96
C VAL A 133 13.75 9.53 -6.83
N ILE A 134 15.07 9.51 -6.96
CA ILE A 134 15.87 8.29 -6.78
C ILE A 134 15.72 7.75 -5.35
N TYR A 135 15.77 8.61 -4.34
CA TYR A 135 15.61 8.22 -2.94
C TYR A 135 14.21 7.67 -2.65
N LEU A 136 13.17 8.27 -3.25
CA LEU A 136 11.80 7.79 -3.17
C LEU A 136 11.64 6.43 -3.85
N CYS A 137 12.21 6.23 -5.04
CA CYS A 137 12.22 4.92 -5.71
C CYS A 137 12.91 3.86 -4.84
N TYR A 138 14.05 4.19 -4.23
CA TYR A 138 14.75 3.31 -3.30
C TYR A 138 13.88 2.96 -2.08
N PHE A 139 13.22 3.95 -1.48
CA PHE A 139 12.26 3.76 -0.40
C PHE A 139 11.14 2.80 -0.81
N LEU A 140 10.47 3.04 -1.93
CA LEU A 140 9.35 2.24 -2.42
C LEU A 140 9.76 0.78 -2.62
N LEU A 141 10.90 0.52 -3.28
CA LEU A 141 11.38 -0.86 -3.50
C LEU A 141 11.69 -1.59 -2.19
N ARG A 142 12.28 -0.89 -1.21
CA ARG A 142 12.63 -1.48 0.09
C ARG A 142 11.39 -1.80 0.90
N VAL A 143 10.43 -0.88 0.92
CA VAL A 143 9.19 -1.01 1.71
C VAL A 143 8.21 -1.98 1.06
N GLN A 144 8.14 -2.05 -0.27
CA GLN A 144 7.24 -2.97 -0.98
C GLN A 144 7.45 -4.42 -0.55
N LYS A 145 8.70 -4.89 -0.53
CA LYS A 145 9.01 -6.25 -0.06
C LYS A 145 8.57 -6.50 1.38
N PHE A 146 8.78 -5.53 2.27
CA PHE A 146 8.38 -5.62 3.67
C PHE A 146 6.86 -5.68 3.83
N ARG A 147 6.13 -4.86 3.07
CA ARG A 147 4.67 -4.88 3.03
C ARG A 147 4.14 -6.21 2.49
N ASP A 148 4.70 -6.71 1.39
CA ASP A 148 4.31 -8.01 0.81
C ASP A 148 4.47 -9.17 1.80
N GLU A 149 5.60 -9.20 2.53
CA GLU A 149 5.84 -10.19 3.58
C GLU A 149 4.77 -10.13 4.66
N PHE A 150 4.44 -8.92 5.13
CA PHE A 150 3.41 -8.74 6.14
C PHE A 150 1.99 -9.06 5.63
N PHE A 151 1.68 -8.70 4.38
CA PHE A 151 0.39 -9.04 3.74
C PHE A 151 0.21 -10.56 3.74
N HIS A 152 1.26 -11.31 3.37
CA HIS A 152 1.21 -12.76 3.39
C HIS A 152 0.99 -13.32 4.79
N GLU A 153 1.64 -12.78 5.81
CA GLU A 153 1.42 -13.19 7.20
C GLU A 153 -0.03 -12.96 7.62
N LYS A 154 -0.59 -11.78 7.32
CA LYS A 154 -1.98 -11.44 7.66
C LYS A 154 -3.03 -12.26 6.91
N ILE A 155 -2.82 -12.51 5.62
CA ILE A 155 -3.69 -13.40 4.84
C ILE A 155 -3.65 -14.82 5.42
N LYS A 156 -2.46 -15.32 5.75
CA LYS A 156 -2.28 -16.66 6.32
C LYS A 156 -2.91 -16.79 7.70
N GLU A 157 -2.72 -15.80 8.58
CA GLU A 157 -3.32 -15.74 9.92
C GLU A 157 -4.85 -15.79 9.81
N THR A 158 -5.43 -14.92 8.98
CA THR A 158 -6.89 -14.81 8.79
C THR A 158 -7.48 -16.10 8.20
N LYS A 159 -6.81 -16.70 7.20
CA LYS A 159 -7.22 -17.96 6.59
C LYS A 159 -7.17 -19.13 7.57
N ASN A 160 -6.10 -19.24 8.35
CA ASN A 160 -5.89 -20.36 9.27
C ASN A 160 -6.72 -20.26 10.54
N GLY A 161 -7.13 -19.04 10.94
CA GLY A 161 -8.04 -18.83 12.06
C GLY A 161 -9.41 -19.51 11.88
N GLY A 162 -9.80 -19.82 10.63
CA GLY A 162 -11.01 -20.59 10.33
C GLY A 162 -12.34 -19.88 10.64
N LEU A 163 -12.28 -18.58 10.96
CA LEU A 163 -13.46 -17.76 11.30
C LEU A 163 -14.30 -17.40 10.06
N TYR A 164 -13.69 -17.35 8.88
CA TYR A 164 -14.29 -16.84 7.65
C TYR A 164 -14.21 -17.87 6.52
N ASN A 165 -15.28 -18.04 5.75
CA ASN A 165 -15.32 -18.95 4.60
C ASN A 165 -14.96 -18.23 3.31
N ASN A 166 -15.48 -17.02 3.08
CA ASN A 166 -15.21 -16.23 1.88
C ASN A 166 -14.51 -14.92 2.27
N ILE A 167 -13.23 -14.78 1.92
CA ILE A 167 -12.44 -13.58 2.22
C ILE A 167 -12.14 -12.84 0.92
N LEU A 168 -12.49 -11.56 0.86
CA LEU A 168 -12.09 -10.67 -0.22
C LEU A 168 -10.80 -9.94 0.15
N ILE A 169 -9.77 -10.07 -0.69
CA ILE A 169 -8.50 -9.37 -0.59
C ILE A 169 -8.52 -8.20 -1.60
N ILE A 170 -8.39 -6.99 -1.09
CA ILE A 170 -8.30 -5.76 -1.88
C ILE A 170 -6.92 -5.15 -1.66
N CYS A 171 -6.14 -5.03 -2.73
CA CYS A 171 -4.80 -4.44 -2.69
C CYS A 171 -4.52 -3.64 -3.96
N GLY A 172 -3.48 -2.81 -3.93
CA GLY A 172 -2.91 -2.19 -5.11
C GLY A 172 -2.48 -3.25 -6.13
N LYS A 173 -2.52 -2.91 -7.42
CA LYS A 173 -2.20 -3.86 -8.50
C LYS A 173 -0.81 -4.48 -8.40
N ASP A 174 0.15 -3.75 -7.84
CA ASP A 174 1.53 -4.20 -7.71
C ASP A 174 1.68 -5.36 -6.69
N HIS A 175 0.67 -5.59 -5.84
CA HIS A 175 0.65 -6.64 -4.82
C HIS A 175 -0.04 -7.95 -5.28
N ILE A 176 -0.69 -7.95 -6.46
CA ILE A 176 -1.45 -9.11 -6.96
C ILE A 176 -0.54 -10.33 -7.15
N GLU A 177 0.53 -10.17 -7.91
CA GLU A 177 1.43 -11.27 -8.27
C GLU A 177 2.13 -11.89 -7.06
N PRO A 178 2.70 -11.10 -6.11
CA PRO A 178 3.19 -11.64 -4.85
C PRO A 178 2.17 -12.53 -4.12
N ILE A 179 0.92 -12.07 -3.99
CA ILE A 179 -0.16 -12.79 -3.30
C ILE A 179 -0.51 -14.09 -4.05
N LYS A 180 -0.71 -14.03 -5.37
CA LYS A 180 -1.04 -15.21 -6.20
C LYS A 180 0.01 -16.31 -6.12
N ARG A 181 1.29 -15.95 -6.00
CA ARG A 181 2.39 -16.93 -5.87
C ARG A 181 2.35 -17.70 -4.55
N LYS A 182 1.70 -17.17 -3.52
CA LYS A 182 1.66 -17.74 -2.17
C LYS A 182 0.33 -18.37 -1.81
N PHE A 183 -0.75 -17.96 -2.46
CA PHE A 183 -2.11 -18.36 -2.10
C PHE A 183 -2.91 -18.81 -3.33
N ASP A 184 -3.68 -19.89 -3.16
CA ASP A 184 -4.75 -20.30 -4.07
C ASP A 184 -5.89 -19.27 -3.95
N VAL A 185 -6.01 -18.39 -4.94
CA VAL A 185 -6.96 -17.26 -4.97
C VAL A 185 -7.79 -17.27 -6.25
N ILE A 186 -9.04 -16.82 -6.15
CA ILE A 186 -9.90 -16.51 -7.28
C ILE A 186 -9.65 -15.06 -7.68
N ASP A 187 -9.07 -14.86 -8.86
CA ASP A 187 -8.77 -13.53 -9.40
C ASP A 187 -10.00 -12.88 -10.03
N LEU A 188 -10.52 -11.83 -9.39
CA LEU A 188 -11.71 -11.10 -9.84
C LEU A 188 -11.37 -9.95 -10.81
N ASN A 189 -10.10 -9.71 -11.12
CA ASN A 189 -9.69 -8.59 -11.98
C ASN A 189 -10.13 -8.73 -13.45
N ASN A 190 -10.40 -9.95 -13.91
CA ASN A 190 -10.76 -10.24 -15.31
C ASN A 190 -12.27 -10.41 -15.53
N GLU A 191 -13.08 -10.23 -14.49
CA GLU A 191 -14.53 -10.37 -14.60
C GLU A 191 -15.22 -9.13 -15.21
N PHE A 192 -14.49 -8.01 -15.42
CA PHE A 192 -15.04 -6.69 -15.80
C PHE A 192 -14.11 -5.77 -16.61
#